data_AF-X0T8M4-F1
#
_entry.id   AF-X0T8M4-F1
#
_cell.length_a   1.000
_cell.length_b   1.000
_cell.length_c   1.000
_cell.angle_alpha   90.00
_cell.angle_beta   90.00
_cell.angle_gamma   90.00
#
_symmetry.space_group_name_H-M   'P 1'
#
loop_
_entity.id
_entity.type
_entity.pdbx_description
1 polymer ?
#
loop_
_entity_poly.entity_id
_entity_poly.type
_entity_poly.pdbx_seq_one_letter_code
_entity_poly.pdbx_strand_id
1 'polypeptide(L)'
;MSEYSRGQIAVAHNGNLINAALLRDEYEAYGSIFKSTSDTEVIIHLLAKPTHVSNPDPLAHVLNHLQGAYCLLFLYADRIEVARDPCGIRPLCIGQTEKGGYVIASESCALDMIGAKFIREVEPGEIVTLDKEGLSSRFFVKPGTVTPAHCIFEHIYFAKQN
;
A
#
# COMPACT_ATOMS: atom_id res chain seq x y z
N MET A 1 -5.18 -12.12 -7.37
CA MET A 1 -4.00 -12.20 -8.26
C MET A 1 -4.42 -11.69 -9.61
N SER A 2 -3.67 -10.75 -10.16
CA SER A 2 -3.93 -10.20 -11.49
C SER A 2 -2.66 -10.31 -12.32
N GLU A 3 -2.83 -10.61 -13.60
CA GLU A 3 -1.75 -10.62 -14.57
C GLU A 3 -1.39 -9.17 -14.94
N TYR A 4 -0.11 -8.85 -14.85
CA TYR A 4 0.45 -7.53 -15.10
C TYR A 4 1.55 -7.64 -16.17
N SER A 5 1.83 -6.56 -16.89
CA SER A 5 2.78 -6.55 -18.03
C SER A 5 4.20 -7.03 -17.69
N ARG A 6 4.54 -7.15 -16.40
CA ARG A 6 5.84 -7.65 -15.89
C ARG A 6 5.74 -8.94 -15.05
N GLY A 7 4.61 -9.64 -15.07
CA GLY A 7 4.39 -10.87 -14.31
C GLY A 7 3.13 -10.83 -13.45
N GLN A 8 2.96 -11.79 -12.55
CA GLN A 8 1.82 -11.80 -11.62
C GLN A 8 2.07 -10.88 -10.43
N ILE A 9 1.07 -10.08 -10.09
CA ILE A 9 1.05 -9.25 -8.88
C ILE A 9 -0.21 -9.59 -8.07
N ALA A 10 -0.06 -9.66 -6.76
CA ALA A 10 -1.19 -9.65 -5.85
C ALA A 10 -1.18 -8.35 -5.04
N VAL A 11 -2.35 -7.76 -4.87
CA VAL A 11 -2.51 -6.50 -4.14
C VAL A 11 -3.55 -6.70 -3.05
N ALA A 12 -3.21 -6.31 -1.82
CA ALA A 12 -4.16 -6.14 -0.72
C ALA A 12 -4.30 -4.65 -0.41
N HIS A 13 -5.53 -4.22 -0.18
CA HIS A 13 -5.87 -2.82 0.05
C HIS A 13 -6.76 -2.72 1.29
N ASN A 14 -6.36 -1.86 2.23
CA ASN A 14 -7.18 -1.40 3.33
C ASN A 14 -7.31 0.12 3.22
N GLY A 15 -8.51 0.61 2.94
CA GLY A 15 -8.72 2.02 2.67
C GLY A 15 -9.88 2.28 1.73
N ASN A 16 -9.95 3.52 1.25
CA ASN A 16 -10.90 3.97 0.25
C ASN A 16 -10.26 5.05 -0.62
N LEU A 17 -10.25 4.82 -1.93
CA LEU A 17 -9.73 5.76 -2.90
C LEU A 17 -10.85 6.69 -3.38
N ILE A 18 -10.81 7.96 -2.98
CA ILE A 18 -11.90 8.91 -3.28
C ILE A 18 -11.94 9.30 -4.76
N ASN A 19 -10.83 9.17 -5.49
CA ASN A 19 -10.73 9.45 -6.92
C ASN A 19 -10.71 8.18 -7.79
N ALA A 20 -10.99 7.00 -7.24
CA ALA A 20 -10.97 5.75 -8.02
C ALA A 20 -11.96 5.75 -9.20
N ALA A 21 -13.17 6.31 -9.01
CA ALA A 21 -14.16 6.42 -10.08
C ALA A 21 -13.65 7.31 -11.23
N LEU A 22 -13.07 8.48 -10.91
CA LEU A 22 -12.50 9.39 -11.90
C LEU A 22 -11.35 8.72 -12.68
N LEU A 23 -10.44 8.05 -11.97
CA LEU A 23 -9.33 7.33 -12.57
C LEU A 23 -9.81 6.18 -13.45
N ARG A 24 -10.87 5.47 -13.04
CA ARG A 24 -11.49 4.41 -13.86
C ARG A 24 -12.03 4.99 -15.15
N ASP A 25 -12.84 6.04 -15.08
CA ASP A 25 -13.46 6.67 -16.26
C ASP A 25 -12.39 7.14 -17.25
N GLU A 26 -11.30 7.74 -16.76
CA GLU A 26 -10.17 8.16 -17.60
C GLU A 26 -9.56 6.94 -18.33
N TYR A 27 -9.28 5.85 -17.60
CA TYR A 27 -8.64 4.68 -18.19
C TYR A 27 -9.56 3.90 -19.13
N GLU A 28 -10.86 3.82 -18.83
CA GLU A 28 -11.87 3.23 -19.72
C GLU A 28 -12.00 4.04 -21.01
N ALA A 29 -11.93 5.38 -20.95
CA ALA A 29 -11.93 6.24 -22.14
C ALA A 29 -10.71 6.00 -23.05
N TYR A 30 -9.59 5.53 -22.49
CA TYR A 30 -8.40 5.10 -23.24
C TYR A 30 -8.36 3.59 -23.55
N GLY A 31 -9.46 2.86 -23.36
CA GLY A 31 -9.63 1.47 -23.79
C GLY A 31 -9.24 0.42 -22.75
N SER A 32 -9.06 0.80 -21.48
CA SER A 32 -8.89 -0.18 -20.39
C SER A 32 -10.20 -0.89 -20.09
N ILE A 33 -10.13 -2.20 -19.86
CA ILE A 33 -11.29 -3.01 -19.46
C ILE A 33 -11.06 -3.49 -18.02
N PHE A 34 -11.91 -3.02 -17.11
CA PHE A 34 -11.93 -3.45 -15.72
C PHE A 34 -12.85 -4.67 -15.54
N LYS A 35 -12.39 -5.68 -14.83
CA LYS A 35 -13.09 -6.95 -14.57
C LYS A 35 -13.88 -6.93 -13.25
N SER A 36 -13.60 -5.98 -12.37
CA SER A 36 -14.22 -5.80 -11.06
C SER A 36 -14.55 -4.34 -10.80
N THR A 37 -15.30 -4.09 -9.73
CA THR A 37 -15.58 -2.74 -9.21
C THR A 37 -14.63 -2.35 -8.07
N SER A 38 -13.59 -3.15 -7.79
CA SER A 38 -12.66 -2.87 -6.70
C SER A 38 -11.74 -1.70 -7.03
N ASP A 39 -11.58 -0.77 -6.09
CA ASP A 39 -10.55 0.28 -6.10
C ASP A 39 -9.16 -0.27 -6.41
N THR A 40 -8.87 -1.50 -5.96
CA THR A 40 -7.58 -2.16 -6.13
C THR A 40 -7.24 -2.40 -7.61
N GLU A 41 -8.23 -2.59 -8.48
CA GLU A 41 -7.99 -2.81 -9.90
C GLU A 41 -7.48 -1.55 -10.60
N VAL A 42 -7.96 -0.37 -10.18
CA VAL A 42 -7.48 0.94 -10.68
C VAL A 42 -5.97 1.08 -10.48
N ILE A 43 -5.46 0.64 -9.33
CA ILE A 43 -4.02 0.65 -9.02
C ILE A 43 -3.24 -0.22 -10.00
N ILE A 44 -3.78 -1.39 -10.37
CA ILE A 44 -3.11 -2.32 -11.29
C ILE A 44 -3.05 -1.73 -12.70
N HIS A 45 -4.13 -1.10 -13.17
CA HIS A 45 -4.13 -0.38 -14.45
C HIS A 45 -3.15 0.80 -14.45
N LEU A 46 -3.10 1.56 -13.36
CA LEU A 46 -2.15 2.66 -13.19
C LEU A 46 -0.70 2.18 -13.24
N LEU A 47 -0.38 1.08 -12.55
CA LEU A 47 0.94 0.47 -12.64
C LEU A 47 1.24 0.06 -14.08
N ALA A 48 0.26 -0.48 -14.81
CA ALA A 48 0.49 -1.16 -16.09
C ALA A 48 0.67 -0.19 -17.25
N LYS A 49 0.28 1.06 -17.07
CA LYS A 49 0.38 2.11 -18.08
C LYS A 49 1.85 2.31 -18.47
N PRO A 50 2.23 2.17 -19.77
CA PRO A 50 3.63 2.23 -20.20
C PRO A 50 4.37 3.48 -19.74
N THR A 51 3.71 4.65 -19.73
CA THR A 51 4.30 5.91 -19.28
C THR A 51 4.62 5.94 -17.78
N HIS A 52 3.89 5.16 -16.98
CA HIS A 52 4.16 5.03 -15.54
C HIS A 52 5.26 3.98 -15.30
N VAL A 53 5.24 2.88 -16.05
CA VAL A 53 6.28 1.83 -16.00
C VAL A 53 7.67 2.39 -16.31
N SER A 54 7.77 3.36 -17.21
CA SER A 54 9.04 4.01 -17.56
C SER A 54 9.60 4.96 -16.49
N ASN A 55 8.86 5.23 -15.41
CA ASN A 55 9.35 6.07 -14.32
C ASN A 55 10.48 5.34 -13.55
N PRO A 56 11.49 6.06 -13.02
CA PRO A 56 12.51 5.46 -12.16
C PRO A 56 11.95 4.71 -10.95
N ASP A 57 10.83 5.18 -10.38
CA ASP A 57 10.07 4.50 -9.34
C ASP A 57 8.59 4.45 -9.72
N PRO A 58 8.17 3.43 -10.48
CA PRO A 58 6.80 3.32 -10.98
C PRO A 58 5.76 3.29 -9.88
N LEU A 59 6.07 2.63 -8.75
CA LEU A 59 5.13 2.55 -7.63
C LEU A 59 4.98 3.93 -6.97
N ALA A 60 6.07 4.61 -6.62
CA ALA A 60 5.97 5.97 -6.06
C ALA A 60 5.24 6.93 -6.99
N HIS A 61 5.48 6.82 -8.30
CA HIS A 61 4.77 7.62 -9.29
C HIS A 61 3.26 7.34 -9.28
N VAL A 62 2.86 6.08 -9.25
CA VAL A 62 1.44 5.68 -9.21
C VAL A 62 0.77 6.12 -7.92
N LEU A 63 1.42 5.95 -6.76
CA LEU A 63 0.87 6.36 -5.47
C LEU A 63 0.58 7.87 -5.39
N ASN A 64 1.36 8.70 -6.09
CA ASN A 64 1.12 10.14 -6.20
C ASN A 64 -0.15 10.52 -6.99
N HIS A 65 -0.76 9.57 -7.72
CA HIS A 65 -2.05 9.79 -8.40
C HIS A 65 -3.25 9.42 -7.53
N LEU A 66 -3.02 8.69 -6.43
CA LEU A 66 -4.09 8.20 -5.56
C LEU A 66 -4.50 9.27 -4.56
N GLN A 67 -5.80 9.45 -4.36
CA GLN A 67 -6.35 10.33 -3.35
C GLN A 67 -7.25 9.52 -2.40
N GLY A 68 -7.14 9.81 -1.10
CA GLY A 68 -7.92 9.14 -0.06
C GLY A 68 -7.03 8.50 1.00
N ALA A 69 -7.59 7.52 1.70
CA ALA A 69 -6.91 6.74 2.74
C ALA A 69 -6.54 5.37 2.18
N TYR A 70 -5.31 4.93 2.35
CA TYR A 70 -4.90 3.61 1.88
C TYR A 70 -3.68 3.06 2.62
N CYS A 71 -3.75 1.77 2.91
CA CYS A 71 -2.62 0.90 3.15
C CYS A 71 -2.63 -0.18 2.07
N LEU A 72 -1.52 -0.28 1.35
CA LEU A 72 -1.38 -1.17 0.20
C LEU A 72 -0.26 -2.16 0.46
N LEU A 73 -0.48 -3.42 0.14
CA LEU A 73 0.56 -4.45 0.08
C LEU A 73 0.57 -5.04 -1.31
N PHE A 74 1.73 -5.03 -1.94
CA PHE A 74 2.01 -5.59 -3.25
C PHE A 74 2.93 -6.80 -3.08
N LEU A 75 2.47 -7.96 -3.51
CA LEU A 75 3.28 -9.17 -3.60
C LEU A 75 3.71 -9.35 -5.06
N TYR A 76 5.01 -9.24 -5.30
CA TYR A 76 5.67 -9.57 -6.56
C TYR A 76 6.33 -10.94 -6.45
N ALA A 77 6.86 -11.44 -7.56
CA ALA A 77 7.56 -12.73 -7.60
C ALA A 77 8.84 -12.75 -6.75
N ASP A 78 9.48 -11.60 -6.55
CA ASP A 78 10.81 -11.47 -5.94
C ASP A 78 10.83 -10.64 -4.65
N ARG A 79 9.76 -9.87 -4.37
CA ARG A 79 9.68 -8.96 -3.22
C ARG A 79 8.25 -8.66 -2.81
N ILE A 80 8.11 -8.08 -1.63
CA ILE A 80 6.89 -7.43 -1.14
C ILE A 80 7.15 -5.93 -1.05
N GLU A 81 6.23 -5.11 -1.55
CA GLU A 81 6.23 -3.67 -1.28
C GLU A 81 4.98 -3.28 -0.51
N VAL A 82 5.12 -2.40 0.46
CA VAL A 82 4.03 -1.94 1.32
C VAL A 82 4.03 -0.43 1.33
N ALA A 83 2.87 0.20 1.18
CA ALA A 83 2.74 1.64 1.16
C ALA A 83 1.62 2.14 2.07
N ARG A 84 1.85 3.28 2.73
CA ARG A 84 0.85 4.00 3.54
C ARG A 84 0.59 5.36 2.92
N ASP A 85 -0.67 5.79 2.89
CA ASP A 85 -1.05 7.09 2.34
C ASP A 85 -0.30 8.27 3.01
N PRO A 86 -0.11 9.40 2.31
CA PRO A 86 0.64 10.55 2.82
C PRO A 86 0.10 11.16 4.12
N CYS A 87 -1.20 10.97 4.40
CA CYS A 87 -1.85 11.47 5.60
C CYS A 87 -1.77 10.47 6.77
N GLY A 88 -1.33 9.24 6.52
CA GLY A 88 -1.23 8.19 7.54
C GLY A 88 -2.57 7.79 8.14
N ILE A 89 -3.66 7.88 7.36
CA ILE A 89 -5.03 7.81 7.88
C ILE A 89 -5.31 6.45 8.53
N ARG A 90 -4.94 5.35 7.85
CA ARG A 90 -5.08 3.98 8.34
C ARG A 90 -3.77 3.49 8.99
N PRO A 91 -3.81 2.63 10.02
CA PRO A 91 -2.64 2.07 10.66
C PRO A 91 -2.01 0.95 9.83
N LEU A 92 -0.68 0.86 9.91
CA LEU A 92 0.10 -0.18 9.27
C LEU A 92 1.41 -0.34 10.02
N CYS A 93 1.74 -1.56 10.43
CA CYS A 93 2.90 -1.85 11.24
C CYS A 93 3.70 -3.04 10.72
N ILE A 94 4.96 -3.07 11.13
CA ILE A 94 5.93 -4.09 10.78
C ILE A 94 6.31 -4.82 12.06
N GLY A 95 6.25 -6.15 12.01
CA GLY A 95 6.79 -7.04 13.03
C GLY A 95 7.80 -8.02 12.46
N GLN A 96 8.44 -8.78 13.35
CA GLN A 96 9.34 -9.86 12.98
C GLN A 96 9.17 -11.05 13.91
N THR A 97 9.02 -12.23 13.31
CA THR A 97 8.97 -13.52 14.02
C THR A 97 10.34 -13.86 14.61
N GLU A 98 10.39 -14.74 15.61
CA GLU A 98 11.65 -15.21 16.21
C GLU A 98 12.62 -15.81 15.18
N LYS A 99 12.10 -16.38 14.08
CA LYS A 99 12.90 -16.96 12.99
C LYS A 99 13.41 -15.91 11.99
N GLY A 100 13.18 -14.62 12.25
CA GLY A 100 13.62 -13.51 11.40
C GLY A 100 12.68 -13.15 10.25
N GLY A 101 11.55 -13.84 10.07
CA GLY A 101 10.57 -13.51 9.04
C GLY A 101 9.80 -12.23 9.36
N TYR A 102 9.71 -11.30 8.40
CA TYR A 102 8.95 -10.06 8.53
C TYR A 102 7.44 -10.30 8.40
N VAL A 103 6.66 -9.50 9.13
CA VAL A 103 5.20 -9.53 9.16
C VAL A 103 4.68 -8.11 8.99
N ILE A 104 3.67 -7.93 8.15
CA ILE A 104 3.00 -6.65 7.93
C ILE A 104 1.54 -6.80 8.36
N ALA A 105 1.06 -5.88 9.18
CA ALA A 105 -0.30 -5.93 9.69
C ALA A 105 -0.90 -4.52 9.85
N SER A 106 -2.22 -4.40 9.67
CA SER A 106 -2.92 -3.14 9.96
C SER A 106 -2.91 -2.79 11.46
N GLU A 107 -2.84 -3.78 12.35
CA GLU A 107 -2.84 -3.58 13.80
C GLU A 107 -1.77 -4.45 14.48
N SER A 108 -1.15 -3.95 15.54
CA SER A 108 -0.11 -4.66 16.29
C SER A 108 -0.64 -5.91 17.01
N CYS A 109 -1.92 -5.96 17.36
CA CYS A 109 -2.54 -7.13 17.99
C CYS A 109 -2.43 -8.41 17.11
N ALA A 110 -2.40 -8.24 15.78
CA ALA A 110 -2.18 -9.36 14.87
C ALA A 110 -0.75 -9.91 14.95
N LEU A 111 0.24 -9.05 15.28
CA LEU A 111 1.61 -9.47 15.53
C LEU A 111 1.70 -10.28 16.83
N ASP A 112 1.06 -9.80 17.89
CA ASP A 112 1.02 -10.46 19.19
C ASP A 112 0.42 -11.88 19.07
N MET A 113 -0.67 -12.02 18.31
CA MET A 113 -1.37 -13.29 18.13
C MET A 113 -0.50 -14.39 17.49
N ILE A 114 0.51 -14.01 16.70
CA ILE A 114 1.42 -14.94 16.04
C ILE A 114 2.82 -14.96 16.67
N GLY A 115 3.02 -14.28 17.79
CA GLY A 115 4.31 -14.16 18.48
C GLY A 115 5.36 -13.37 17.69
N ALA A 116 4.93 -12.44 16.83
CA ALA A 116 5.85 -11.53 16.14
C ALA A 116 6.13 -10.31 17.00
N LYS A 117 7.41 -9.97 17.15
CA LYS A 117 7.83 -8.76 17.87
C LYS A 117 7.55 -7.53 16.99
N PHE A 118 6.84 -6.55 17.54
CA PHE A 118 6.68 -5.23 16.91
C PHE A 118 8.04 -4.56 16.67
N ILE A 119 8.27 -4.06 15.45
CA ILE A 119 9.46 -3.30 15.08
C ILE A 119 9.14 -1.80 15.07
N ARG A 120 8.21 -1.39 14.21
CA ARG A 120 7.78 0.01 14.03
C ARG A 120 6.50 0.10 13.20
N GLU A 121 5.90 1.28 13.17
CA GLU A 121 4.88 1.63 12.17
C GLU A 121 5.51 1.90 10.80
N VAL A 122 4.70 1.74 9.74
CA VAL A 122 4.98 2.31 8.42
C VAL A 122 4.61 3.78 8.47
N GLU A 123 5.54 4.66 8.11
CA GLU A 123 5.37 6.10 8.18
C GLU A 123 4.41 6.63 7.09
N PRO A 124 3.73 7.77 7.30
CA PRO A 124 2.92 8.40 6.26
C PRO A 124 3.75 8.70 5.00
N GLY A 125 3.28 8.24 3.84
CA GLY A 125 3.99 8.45 2.59
C GLY A 125 5.20 7.54 2.37
N GLU A 126 5.39 6.52 3.22
CA GLU A 126 6.48 5.55 3.11
C GLU A 126 6.09 4.39 2.18
N ILE A 127 7.07 3.92 1.41
CA ILE A 127 7.11 2.61 0.77
C ILE A 127 8.20 1.78 1.46
N VAL A 128 7.81 0.62 1.98
CA VAL A 128 8.72 -0.37 2.54
C VAL A 128 8.85 -1.53 1.57
N THR A 129 10.08 -1.90 1.23
CA THR A 129 10.39 -3.07 0.39
C THR A 129 10.99 -4.16 1.26
N LEU A 130 10.45 -5.37 1.11
CA LEU A 130 10.99 -6.61 1.70
C LEU A 130 11.41 -7.54 0.57
N ASP A 131 12.70 -7.82 0.47
CA ASP A 131 13.26 -8.74 -0.52
C ASP A 131 14.37 -9.60 0.09
N LYS A 132 15.21 -10.21 -0.77
CA LYS A 132 16.33 -11.07 -0.34
C LYS A 132 17.44 -10.30 0.36
N GLU A 133 17.56 -8.99 0.16
CA GLU A 133 18.54 -8.12 0.81
C GLU A 133 18.02 -7.62 2.18
N GLY A 134 16.72 -7.75 2.42
CA GLY A 134 16.08 -7.48 3.69
C GLY A 134 15.03 -6.39 3.59
N LEU A 135 14.95 -5.54 4.62
CA LEU A 135 13.98 -4.45 4.70
C LEU A 135 14.65 -3.13 4.30
N SER A 136 14.10 -2.45 3.30
CA SER A 136 14.47 -1.10 2.92
C SER A 136 13.26 -0.17 2.88
N SER A 137 13.50 1.13 2.96
CA SER A 137 12.46 2.15 3.00
C SER A 137 12.80 3.31 2.06
N ARG A 138 11.77 3.87 1.45
CA ARG A 138 11.82 5.11 0.67
C ARG A 138 10.49 5.83 0.81
N PHE A 139 10.45 7.13 0.51
CA PHE A 139 9.24 7.91 0.57
C PHE A 139 8.84 8.40 -0.83
N PHE A 140 7.55 8.32 -1.15
CA PHE A 140 7.01 8.83 -2.42
C PHE A 140 6.51 10.27 -2.32
N VAL A 141 6.48 10.82 -1.11
CA VAL A 141 6.27 12.23 -0.78
C VAL A 141 7.36 12.69 0.18
N LYS A 142 7.72 13.97 0.19
CA LYS A 142 8.73 14.44 1.13
C LYS A 142 8.18 14.35 2.58
N PRO A 143 8.89 13.71 3.53
CA PRO A 143 8.43 13.63 4.90
C PRO A 143 8.11 15.02 5.48
N GLY A 144 6.96 15.14 6.14
CA GLY A 144 6.49 16.38 6.76
C GLY A 144 5.87 17.41 5.81
N THR A 145 5.72 17.12 4.51
CA THR A 145 4.99 18.05 3.60
C THR A 145 3.47 17.92 3.65
N VAL A 146 2.97 16.84 4.27
CA VAL A 146 1.53 16.60 4.44
C VAL A 146 1.25 16.53 5.94
N THR A 147 0.21 17.24 6.39
CA THR A 147 -0.24 17.17 7.78
C THR A 147 -0.93 15.83 8.01
N PRO A 148 -0.48 15.01 8.98
CA PRO A 148 -1.12 13.74 9.29
C PRO A 148 -2.59 13.94 9.69
N ALA A 149 -3.45 13.04 9.22
CA ALA A 149 -4.88 13.03 9.52
C ALA A 149 -5.32 11.64 9.99
N HIS A 150 -4.66 11.13 11.03
CA HIS A 150 -4.95 9.81 11.61
C HIS A 150 -6.45 9.67 11.92
N CYS A 151 -7.02 8.51 11.57
CA CYS A 151 -8.45 8.28 11.79
C CYS A 151 -8.76 8.17 13.30
N ILE A 152 -9.44 9.17 13.86
CA ILE A 152 -9.82 9.15 15.28
C ILE A 152 -10.80 8.01 15.63
N PHE A 153 -11.58 7.51 14.66
CA PHE A 153 -12.45 6.35 14.82
C PHE A 153 -11.67 5.05 15.05
N GLU A 154 -10.42 4.96 14.57
CA GLU A 154 -9.54 3.84 14.88
C GLU A 154 -9.30 3.78 16.39
N HIS A 155 -8.97 4.90 17.03
CA HIS A 155 -8.71 4.96 18.48
C HIS A 155 -9.96 4.76 19.35
N ILE A 156 -11.14 5.17 18.86
CA ILE A 156 -12.37 5.15 19.65
C ILE A 156 -13.12 3.82 19.49
N TYR A 157 -13.05 3.17 18.33
CA TYR A 157 -13.99 2.10 17.98
C TYR A 157 -13.39 0.87 17.29
N PHE A 158 -12.43 1.04 16.38
CA PHE A 158 -11.95 -0.08 15.55
C PHE A 158 -10.71 -0.79 16.08
N ALA A 159 -9.79 -0.07 16.72
CA ALA A 159 -8.66 -0.70 17.39
C ALA A 159 -9.19 -1.50 18.58
N LYS A 160 -8.89 -2.79 18.63
CA LYS A 160 -9.18 -3.56 19.84
C LYS A 160 -8.42 -2.95 21.00
N GLN A 161 -9.17 -2.54 22.03
CA GLN A 161 -8.58 -2.21 23.33
C GLN A 161 -7.95 -3.50 23.86
N ASN A 162 -6.62 -3.55 23.87
CA ASN A 162 -5.88 -4.57 24.60
C ASN A 162 -6.11 -4.40 26.10
#